data_AF-A0A950CI90-F1
#
_entry.id   AF-A0A950CI90-F1
#
_cell.length_a   1.000
_cell.length_b   1.000
_cell.length_c   1.000
_cell.angle_alpha   90.00
_cell.angle_beta   90.00
_cell.angle_gamma   90.00
#
_symmetry.space_group_name_H-M   'P 1'
#
loop_
_entity.id
_entity.type
_entity.pdbx_description
1 polymer ?
#
loop_
_entity_poly.entity_id
_entity_poly.type
_entity_poly.pdbx_seq_one_letter_code
_entity_poly.pdbx_strand_id
1 'polypeptide(L)'
;AGHSPSVRLFEAAACATPIISDWWCGLESFFTPGEEVLIARSAEDTLRYLRAIPESDRRAIGRRAQQRILAAHTADHRACELEQYVEEASGRG
;
A
#
# COMPACT_ATOMS: atom_id res chain seq x y z
N ALA A 1 -6.24 -14.51 -9.77
CA ALA A 1 -7.42 -13.78 -9.29
C ALA A 1 -6.99 -12.37 -8.91
N GLY A 2 -7.69 -11.33 -9.39
CA GLY A 2 -7.41 -9.94 -9.04
C GLY A 2 -8.04 -9.59 -7.69
N HIS A 3 -7.29 -8.90 -6.83
CA HIS A 3 -7.79 -8.43 -5.55
C HIS A 3 -8.06 -6.93 -5.68
N SER A 4 -9.20 -6.46 -5.17
CA SER A 4 -9.55 -5.04 -5.15
C SER A 4 -9.37 -4.50 -3.73
N PRO A 5 -8.15 -4.07 -3.35
CA PRO A 5 -7.93 -3.42 -2.07
C PRO A 5 -8.85 -2.21 -1.88
N SER A 6 -9.22 -1.94 -0.63
CA SER A 6 -9.91 -0.69 -0.31
C SER A 6 -9.05 0.50 -0.73
N VAL A 7 -9.64 1.44 -1.48
CA VAL A 7 -9.00 2.70 -1.88
C VAL A 7 -8.40 3.44 -0.67
N ARG A 8 -9.01 3.27 0.51
CA ARG A 8 -8.57 3.85 1.77
C ARG A 8 -7.14 3.49 2.17
N LEU A 9 -6.64 2.30 1.80
CA LEU A 9 -5.24 1.93 2.08
C LEU A 9 -4.28 2.84 1.30
N PHE A 10 -4.59 3.14 0.04
CA PHE A 10 -3.77 4.03 -0.78
C PHE A 10 -3.91 5.49 -0.36
N GLU A 11 -5.11 5.94 -0.01
CA GLU A 11 -5.32 7.31 0.51
C GLU A 11 -4.55 7.53 1.82
N ALA A 12 -4.61 6.59 2.75
CA ALA A 12 -3.86 6.66 4.00
C ALA A 12 -2.35 6.67 3.74
N ALA A 13 -1.87 5.80 2.84
CA ALA A 13 -0.46 5.75 2.48
C ALA A 13 0.00 7.06 1.81
N ALA A 14 -0.78 7.61 0.87
CA ALA A 14 -0.50 8.88 0.21
C ALA A 14 -0.39 10.05 1.20
N CYS A 15 -1.16 10.01 2.29
CA CYS A 15 -1.11 10.98 3.39
C CYS A 15 -0.01 10.69 4.43
N ALA A 16 0.92 9.77 4.16
CA ALA A 16 1.95 9.30 5.11
C ALA A 16 1.37 8.84 6.46
N THR A 17 0.17 8.30 6.45
CA THR A 17 -0.52 7.82 7.66
C THR A 17 -0.15 6.36 7.91
N PRO A 18 0.25 5.97 9.13
CA PRO A 18 0.54 4.57 9.46
C PRO A 18 -0.73 3.74 9.36
N ILE A 19 -0.64 2.56 8.73
CA ILE A 19 -1.78 1.71 8.43
C ILE A 19 -1.70 0.43 9.27
N ILE A 20 -2.82 0.08 9.90
CA ILE A 20 -3.05 -1.25 10.47
C ILE A 20 -4.12 -1.92 9.61
N SER A 21 -3.85 -3.13 9.14
CA SER A 21 -4.76 -3.93 8.31
C SER A 21 -4.76 -5.38 8.79
N ASP A 22 -5.83 -6.11 8.54
CA ASP A 22 -5.77 -7.56 8.47
C ASP A 22 -4.96 -8.02 7.24
N TRP A 23 -4.53 -9.28 7.24
CA TRP A 23 -3.86 -9.87 6.08
C TRP A 23 -4.89 -10.39 5.08
N TRP A 24 -4.62 -10.14 3.80
CA TRP A 24 -5.38 -10.71 2.69
C TRP A 24 -4.43 -11.02 1.52
N CYS A 25 -4.83 -11.98 0.69
CA CYS A 25 -4.02 -12.44 -0.45
C CYS A 25 -3.74 -11.27 -1.42
N GLY A 26 -2.48 -11.03 -1.77
CA GLY A 26 -2.10 -9.93 -2.67
C GLY A 26 -1.79 -8.60 -1.98
N LEU A 27 -1.94 -8.49 -0.66
CA LEU A 27 -1.50 -7.30 0.09
C LEU A 27 0.00 -7.02 -0.11
N GLU A 28 0.80 -8.07 -0.16
CA GLU A 28 2.26 -8.02 -0.37
C GLU A 28 2.67 -7.47 -1.74
N SER A 29 1.76 -7.46 -2.72
CA SER A 29 1.99 -6.81 -4.01
C SER A 29 1.98 -5.28 -3.90
N PHE A 30 1.36 -4.72 -2.86
CA PHE A 30 1.21 -3.28 -2.64
C PHE A 30 2.12 -2.75 -1.54
N PHE A 31 2.33 -3.52 -0.47
CA PHE A 31 3.08 -3.12 0.70
C PHE A 31 3.96 -4.24 1.25
N THR A 32 5.08 -3.89 1.88
CA THR A 32 5.88 -4.81 2.69
C THR A 32 5.35 -4.87 4.13
N PRO A 33 4.79 -6.00 4.59
CA PRO A 33 4.31 -6.16 5.97
C PRO A 33 5.41 -5.91 7.00
N GLY A 34 5.07 -5.19 8.07
CA GLY A 34 5.99 -4.81 9.16
C GLY A 34 6.84 -3.57 8.85
N GLU A 35 7.02 -3.22 7.58
CA GLU A 35 7.79 -2.05 7.17
C GLU A 35 6.89 -0.88 6.76
N GLU A 36 5.91 -1.15 5.89
CA GLU A 36 5.03 -0.14 5.29
C GLU A 36 3.58 -0.26 5.82
N VAL A 37 3.18 -1.47 6.21
CA VAL A 37 1.86 -1.74 6.80
C VAL A 37 1.99 -2.68 7.99
N LEU A 38 1.22 -2.43 9.04
CA LEU A 38 1.17 -3.32 10.21
C LEU A 38 0.03 -4.33 10.05
N ILE A 39 0.35 -5.61 10.14
CA ILE A 39 -0.63 -6.68 10.02
C ILE A 39 -1.11 -7.09 11.40
N ALA A 40 -2.39 -6.88 11.67
CA ALA A 40 -3.05 -7.36 12.87
C ALA A 40 -3.75 -8.69 12.59
N ARG A 41 -3.48 -9.72 13.40
CA ARG A 41 -4.17 -11.02 13.32
C ARG A 41 -5.25 -11.16 14.39
N SER A 42 -5.34 -10.20 15.30
CA SER A 42 -6.30 -10.16 16.40
C SER A 42 -6.56 -8.72 16.85
N ALA A 43 -7.60 -8.52 17.67
CA ALA A 43 -7.83 -7.24 18.34
C ALA A 43 -6.67 -6.85 19.27
N GLU A 44 -5.99 -7.84 19.86
CA GLU A 44 -4.82 -7.62 20.72
C GLU A 44 -3.65 -7.04 19.93
N ASP A 45 -3.39 -7.53 18.71
CA ASP A 45 -2.37 -6.95 17.83
C ASP A 45 -2.68 -5.48 17.51
N THR A 46 -3.93 -5.17 17.18
CA THR A 46 -4.35 -3.78 16.91
C THR A 46 -4.10 -2.89 18.12
N LEU A 47 -4.49 -3.33 19.32
CA LEU A 47 -4.26 -2.57 20.56
C LEU A 47 -2.76 -2.41 20.86
N ARG A 48 -1.97 -3.46 20.63
CA ARG A 48 -0.51 -3.42 20.78
C ARG A 48 0.10 -2.39 19.84
N TYR A 49 -0.27 -2.37 18.56
CA TYR A 49 0.23 -1.38 17.61
C TYR A 49 -0.17 0.06 17.96
N LEU A 50 -1.40 0.27 18.45
CA LEU A 50 -1.87 1.58 18.87
C LEU A 50 -1.12 2.13 20.10
N ARG A 51 -0.72 1.25 21.03
CA ARG A 51 -0.20 1.64 22.35
C ARG A 51 1.32 1.55 22.48
N ALA A 52 1.94 0.57 21.83
CA ALA A 52 3.33 0.19 22.10
C ALA A 52 4.34 0.69 21.06
N ILE A 53 3.89 1.16 19.89
CA ILE A 53 4.81 1.67 18.86
C ILE A 53 5.13 3.15 19.16
N PRO A 54 6.42 3.51 19.30
CA PRO A 54 6.85 4.89 19.45
C PRO A 54 6.39 5.78 18.29
N GLU A 55 6.15 7.06 18.57
CA GLU A 55 5.67 7.99 17.53
C GLU A 55 6.63 8.11 16.34
N SER A 56 7.95 8.10 16.59
CA SER A 56 8.99 8.09 15.55
C SER A 56 8.79 6.95 14.56
N ASP A 57 8.51 5.77 15.09
CA ASP A 57 8.42 4.53 14.33
C ASP A 57 7.11 4.48 13.56
N ARG A 58 6.01 4.93 14.18
CA ARG A 58 4.73 5.13 13.48
C ARG A 58 4.92 6.05 12.28
N ARG A 59 5.52 7.23 12.48
CA ARG A 59 5.79 8.19 11.38
C ARG A 59 6.71 7.60 10.32
N ALA A 60 7.69 6.78 10.70
CA ALA A 60 8.57 6.12 9.75
C ALA A 60 7.81 5.10 8.87
N ILE A 61 6.94 4.29 9.46
CA ILE A 61 6.06 3.36 8.73
C ILE A 61 5.20 4.10 7.71
N GLY A 62 4.50 5.16 8.15
CA GLY A 62 3.65 5.97 7.26
C GLY A 62 4.43 6.60 6.10
N ARG A 63 5.64 7.11 6.34
CA ARG A 63 6.51 7.64 5.28
C ARG A 63 6.97 6.58 4.29
N ARG A 64 7.32 5.38 4.75
CA ARG A 64 7.70 4.28 3.85
C ARG A 64 6.53 3.85 2.98
N ALA A 65 5.33 3.74 3.55
CA ALA A 65 4.11 3.49 2.78
C ALA A 65 3.88 4.58 1.72
N GLN A 66 4.01 5.85 2.08
CA GLN A 66 3.89 6.96 1.13
C GLN A 66 4.90 6.86 -0.01
N GLN A 67 6.17 6.62 0.32
CA GLN A 67 7.23 6.46 -0.68
C GLN A 67 6.93 5.29 -1.63
N ARG A 68 6.46 4.16 -1.09
CA ARG A 68 6.08 2.98 -1.87
C ARG A 68 4.97 3.27 -2.87
N ILE A 69 3.87 3.92 -2.44
CA ILE A 69 2.75 4.20 -3.36
C ILE A 69 3.10 5.28 -4.36
N LEU A 70 3.88 6.30 -3.98
CA LEU A 70 4.31 7.34 -4.90
C LEU A 70 5.33 6.82 -5.93
N ALA A 71 6.14 5.82 -5.56
CA ALA A 71 7.04 5.18 -6.51
C ALA A 71 6.32 4.25 -7.49
N ALA A 72 5.26 3.55 -7.05
CA ALA A 72 4.62 2.51 -7.84
C ALA A 72 3.25 2.87 -8.46
N HIS A 73 2.58 3.92 -7.98
CA HIS A 73 1.17 4.20 -8.30
C HIS A 73 0.87 5.69 -8.50
N THR A 74 1.80 6.46 -9.07
CA THR A 74 1.44 7.78 -9.62
C THR A 74 0.49 7.62 -10.80
N ALA A 75 -0.35 8.63 -11.03
CA ALA A 75 -1.19 8.68 -12.23
C ALA A 75 -0.34 8.57 -13.50
N ASP A 76 0.89 9.11 -13.49
CA ASP A 76 1.85 9.01 -14.59
C ASP A 76 2.26 7.57 -14.90
N HIS A 77 2.58 6.74 -13.89
CA HIS A 77 2.92 5.33 -14.14
C HIS A 77 1.72 4.53 -14.66
N ARG A 78 0.50 4.79 -14.16
CA ARG A 78 -0.70 4.14 -14.68
C ARG A 78 -1.09 4.63 -16.08
N ALA A 79 -0.79 5.88 -16.43
CA ALA A 79 -0.96 6.39 -17.78
C ALA A 79 -0.01 5.70 -18.77
N CYS A 80 1.28 5.55 -18.41
CA CYS A 80 2.23 4.82 -19.24
C CYS A 80 1.88 3.32 -19.39
N GLU A 81 1.47 2.63 -18.32
CA GLU A 81 0.99 1.24 -18.43
C GLU A 81 -0.25 1.12 -19.33
N LEU A 82 -1.20 2.07 -19.22
CA LEU A 82 -2.37 2.09 -20.09
C LEU A 82 -1.99 2.31 -21.55
N GLU A 83 -1.08 3.25 -21.84
CA GLU A 83 -0.56 3.48 -23.20
C GLU A 83 0.06 2.21 -23.77
N GLN A 84 0.92 1.51 -22.99
CA GLN A 84 1.52 0.24 -23.41
C GLN A 84 0.47 -0.85 -23.69
N TYR A 85 -0.52 -1.02 -22.82
CA TYR A 85 -1.59 -2.00 -23.04
C TYR A 85 -2.44 -1.67 -24.27
N VAL A 86 -2.68 -0.39 -24.55
CA VAL A 86 -3.38 0.05 -25.76
C VAL A 86 -2.56 -0.26 -27.00
N GLU A 87 -1.24 -0.07 -26.98
CA GLU A 87 -0.36 -0.40 -28.11
C GLU A 87 -0.30 -1.91 -28.38
N GLU A 88 -0.18 -2.74 -27.33
CA GLU A 88 -0.23 -4.20 -27.44
C GLU A 88 -1.58 -4.68 -27.99
N ALA A 89 -2.69 -4.19 -27.44
CA ALA A 89 -4.03 -4.57 -27.87
C ALA A 89 -4.36 -4.08 -29.31
N SER A 90 -3.72 -3.00 -29.75
CA SER A 90 -3.91 -2.43 -31.09
C SER A 90 -3.10 -3.15 -32.18
N GLY A 91 -2.30 -4.17 -31.83
CA GLY A 91 -1.61 -5.03 -32.79
C GLY A 91 -0.49 -4.33 -33.56
N ARG A 92 0.20 -3.36 -32.96
CA ARG A 92 1.38 -2.69 -33.56
C ARG A 92 2.72 -3.28 -33.10
N GLY A 93 2.74 -4.56 -32.73
CA GLY A 93 3.96 -5.34 -32.50
C GLY A 93 4.56 -5.90 -33.78
#